data_AF-X1C199-F1
#
_entry.id   AF-X1C199-F1
#
_cell.length_a   1.000
_cell.length_b   1.000
_cell.length_c   1.000
_cell.angle_alpha   90.00
_cell.angle_beta   90.00
_cell.angle_gamma   90.00
#
_symmetry.space_group_name_H-M   'P 1'
#
loop_
_entity.id
_entity.type
_entity.pdbx_description
1 polymer ?
#
loop_
_entity_poly.entity_id
_entity_poly.type
_entity_poly.pdbx_seq_one_letter_code
_entity_poly.pdbx_strand_id
1 'polypeptide(L)'
;MGISEKKPRELYKERYERVMTTISLKEPDRVPIVPSVMFYPTDQYGMSKKEAMYDIEKTAEAFTKVLTSLNVDAMPPLLNIWPGKLLDILGAKVFKWPGAANENYRLEDHIPFQFVEGEYLKAEEYGELFEDPTSFVLRKVIPRQFEALQGFSEFPEFSTLGSGLGILFSLPAFNILPGTKKIKEALQAASEYFMKYISTTNNYVRA
;
A
#
# COMPACT_ATOMS: atom_id res chain seq x y z
N MET A 1 -2.00 -31.41 -19.45
CA MET A 1 -1.10 -31.52 -18.28
C MET A 1 -1.71 -32.53 -17.33
N GLY A 2 -0.98 -33.59 -16.96
CA GLY A 2 -1.48 -34.63 -16.09
C GLY A 2 -1.76 -34.10 -14.68
N ILE A 3 -2.93 -34.41 -14.13
CA ILE A 3 -3.29 -34.08 -12.76
C ILE A 3 -2.40 -34.97 -11.86
N SER A 4 -1.54 -34.36 -11.06
CA SER A 4 -0.68 -35.08 -10.10
C SER A 4 -1.55 -35.91 -9.14
N GLU A 5 -1.23 -37.19 -8.94
CA GLU A 5 -1.92 -38.07 -7.98
C GLU A 5 -1.62 -37.73 -6.51
N LYS A 6 -0.63 -36.87 -6.25
CA LYS A 6 -0.25 -36.42 -4.89
C LYS A 6 -1.34 -35.57 -4.24
N LYS A 7 -1.47 -35.67 -2.91
CA LYS A 7 -2.43 -34.87 -2.14
C LYS A 7 -2.01 -33.39 -2.11
N PRO A 8 -2.96 -32.43 -2.00
CA PRO A 8 -2.63 -31.00 -1.96
C PRO A 8 -1.57 -30.62 -0.89
N ARG A 9 -1.63 -31.25 0.28
CA ARG A 9 -0.68 -31.01 1.38
C ARG A 9 0.74 -31.46 1.05
N GLU A 10 0.89 -32.54 0.28
CA GLU A 10 2.21 -33.03 -0.16
C GLU A 10 2.82 -32.08 -1.17
N LEU A 11 2.02 -31.64 -2.15
CA LEU A 11 2.45 -30.63 -3.14
C LEU A 11 2.84 -29.30 -2.48
N TYR A 12 2.08 -28.85 -1.48
CA TYR A 12 2.43 -27.67 -0.69
C TYR A 12 3.79 -27.85 0.00
N LYS A 13 4.00 -28.99 0.69
CA LYS A 13 5.25 -29.26 1.40
C LYS A 13 6.44 -29.26 0.45
N GLU A 14 6.32 -29.88 -0.72
CA GLU A 14 7.38 -29.90 -1.75
C GLU A 14 7.74 -28.49 -2.24
N ARG A 15 6.73 -27.66 -2.53
CA ARG A 15 6.96 -26.25 -2.91
C ARG A 15 7.64 -25.45 -1.80
N TYR A 16 7.15 -25.60 -0.57
CA TYR A 16 7.72 -24.92 0.59
C TYR A 16 9.18 -25.32 0.82
N GLU A 17 9.50 -26.62 0.81
CA GLU A 17 10.86 -27.13 0.98
C GLU A 17 11.79 -26.65 -0.13
N ARG A 18 11.32 -26.62 -1.39
CA ARG A 18 12.07 -26.08 -2.54
C ARG A 18 12.46 -24.62 -2.34
N VAL A 19 11.50 -23.78 -1.96
CA VAL A 19 11.73 -22.35 -1.69
C VAL A 19 12.69 -22.16 -0.52
N MET A 20 12.46 -22.85 0.60
CA MET A 20 13.30 -22.70 1.79
C MET A 20 14.72 -23.23 1.61
N THR A 21 14.90 -24.30 0.83
CA THR A 21 16.21 -24.84 0.47
C THR A 21 17.01 -23.84 -0.34
N THR A 22 16.35 -23.19 -1.32
CA THR A 22 16.95 -22.12 -2.14
C THR A 22 17.35 -20.92 -1.29
N ILE A 23 16.47 -20.43 -0.40
CA ILE A 23 16.78 -19.35 0.54
C ILE A 23 17.98 -19.70 1.42
N SER A 24 18.12 -20.98 1.78
CA SER A 24 19.22 -21.50 2.59
C SER A 24 20.52 -21.72 1.80
N LEU A 25 20.59 -21.28 0.54
CA LEU A 25 21.73 -21.43 -0.37
C LEU A 25 22.15 -22.90 -0.59
N LYS A 26 21.18 -23.82 -0.59
CA LYS A 26 21.37 -25.24 -0.90
C LYS A 26 20.73 -25.57 -2.24
N GLU A 27 21.15 -26.68 -2.84
CA GLU A 27 20.58 -27.17 -4.11
C GLU A 27 19.17 -27.73 -3.89
N PRO A 28 18.12 -27.14 -4.49
CA PRO A 28 16.76 -27.66 -4.44
C PRO A 28 16.51 -28.75 -5.48
N ASP A 29 15.37 -29.43 -5.41
CA ASP A 29 14.95 -30.44 -6.40
C ASP A 29 14.74 -29.87 -7.82
N ARG A 30 14.41 -28.57 -7.92
CA ARG A 30 14.47 -27.74 -9.13
C ARG A 30 14.48 -26.25 -8.75
N VAL A 31 14.77 -25.38 -9.72
CA VAL A 31 14.66 -23.92 -9.54
C VAL A 31 13.21 -23.54 -9.15
N PRO A 32 12.99 -22.83 -8.03
CA PRO A 32 11.66 -22.35 -7.65
C PRO A 32 11.19 -21.18 -8.53
N ILE A 33 9.89 -21.08 -8.77
CA ILE A 33 9.22 -20.01 -9.49
C ILE A 33 8.38 -19.21 -8.51
N VAL A 34 8.84 -18.02 -8.14
CA VAL A 34 8.12 -17.09 -7.25
C VAL A 34 7.95 -15.75 -7.99
N PRO A 35 6.84 -15.55 -8.69
CA PRO A 35 6.68 -14.39 -9.55
C PRO A 35 6.39 -13.12 -8.74
N SER A 36 6.98 -12.00 -9.13
CA SER A 36 6.53 -10.67 -8.72
C SER A 36 5.63 -10.11 -9.80
N VAL A 37 4.33 -10.02 -9.54
CA VAL A 37 3.33 -9.53 -10.50
C VAL A 37 2.47 -8.44 -9.89
N MET A 38 2.01 -7.54 -10.77
CA MET A 38 0.99 -6.54 -10.47
C MET A 38 -0.29 -6.91 -11.24
N PHE A 39 -0.65 -6.17 -12.29
CA PHE A 39 -1.92 -6.33 -13.01
C PHE A 39 -2.02 -7.55 -13.92
N TYR A 40 -0.96 -8.34 -14.10
CA TYR A 40 -0.99 -9.48 -15.02
C TYR A 40 -2.14 -10.48 -14.71
N PRO A 41 -2.32 -10.97 -13.46
CA PRO A 41 -3.41 -11.91 -13.18
C PRO A 41 -4.79 -11.30 -13.40
N THR A 42 -4.97 -10.02 -13.04
CA THR A 42 -6.25 -9.32 -13.25
C THR A 42 -6.53 -9.10 -14.74
N ASP A 43 -5.50 -8.85 -15.54
CA ASP A 43 -5.63 -8.70 -16.99
C ASP A 43 -6.02 -10.02 -17.67
N GLN A 44 -5.39 -11.13 -17.27
CA GLN A 44 -5.77 -12.46 -17.75
C GLN A 44 -7.19 -12.87 -17.30
N TYR A 45 -7.67 -12.30 -16.20
CA TYR A 45 -9.03 -12.50 -15.70
C TYR A 45 -10.06 -11.56 -16.37
N GLY A 46 -9.61 -10.66 -17.25
CA GLY A 46 -10.47 -9.72 -17.98
C GLY A 46 -10.92 -8.50 -17.16
N MET A 47 -10.21 -8.17 -16.07
CA MET A 47 -10.50 -6.99 -15.26
C MET A 47 -9.84 -5.73 -15.83
N SER A 48 -10.50 -4.58 -15.63
CA SER A 48 -9.86 -3.27 -15.73
C SER A 48 -8.87 -3.02 -14.59
N LYS A 49 -7.96 -2.06 -14.77
CA LYS A 49 -6.99 -1.66 -13.73
C LYS A 49 -7.70 -1.00 -12.55
N LYS A 50 -8.78 -0.27 -12.82
CA LYS A 50 -9.69 0.25 -11.80
C LYS A 50 -10.32 -0.86 -10.97
N GLU A 51 -10.95 -1.86 -11.59
CA GLU A 51 -11.53 -2.98 -10.84
C GLU A 51 -10.48 -3.64 -9.95
N ALA A 52 -9.26 -3.86 -10.47
CA ALA A 52 -8.17 -4.42 -9.68
C ALA A 52 -7.80 -3.58 -8.44
N MET A 53 -7.88 -2.26 -8.53
CA MET A 53 -7.56 -1.35 -7.42
C MET A 53 -8.71 -1.13 -6.43
N TYR A 54 -9.96 -1.40 -6.81
CA TYR A 54 -11.15 -1.12 -6.00
C TYR A 54 -11.89 -2.36 -5.48
N ASP A 55 -11.72 -3.52 -6.13
CA ASP A 55 -12.33 -4.80 -5.79
C ASP A 55 -11.25 -5.83 -5.40
N ILE A 56 -10.86 -5.82 -4.13
CA ILE A 56 -9.80 -6.67 -3.60
C ILE A 56 -10.21 -8.14 -3.57
N GLU A 57 -11.49 -8.43 -3.38
CA GLU A 57 -12.03 -9.79 -3.40
C GLU A 57 -11.92 -10.42 -4.80
N LYS A 58 -12.36 -9.70 -5.85
CA LYS A 58 -12.23 -10.14 -7.24
C LYS A 58 -10.76 -10.22 -7.68
N THR A 59 -9.93 -9.32 -7.17
CA THR A 59 -8.47 -9.36 -7.40
C THR A 59 -7.84 -10.61 -6.79
N ALA A 60 -8.20 -10.97 -5.56
CA ALA A 60 -7.74 -12.20 -4.91
C ALA A 60 -8.15 -13.44 -5.73
N GLU A 61 -9.40 -13.49 -6.20
CA GLU A 61 -9.88 -14.58 -7.07
C GLU A 61 -9.08 -14.68 -8.38
N ALA A 62 -8.86 -13.56 -9.07
CA ALA A 62 -8.08 -13.50 -10.30
C ALA A 62 -6.65 -14.01 -10.09
N PHE A 63 -5.98 -13.54 -9.03
CA PHE A 63 -4.65 -14.01 -8.67
C PHE A 63 -4.61 -15.51 -8.39
N THR A 64 -5.52 -16.01 -7.55
CA THR A 64 -5.58 -17.45 -7.23
C THR A 64 -5.78 -18.29 -8.48
N LYS A 65 -6.75 -17.94 -9.33
CA LYS A 65 -7.07 -18.73 -10.53
C LYS A 65 -5.93 -18.74 -11.55
N VAL A 66 -5.38 -17.56 -11.86
CA VAL A 66 -4.35 -17.43 -12.88
C VAL A 66 -3.03 -18.02 -12.40
N LEU A 67 -2.56 -17.67 -11.20
CA LEU A 67 -1.25 -18.11 -10.73
C LEU A 67 -1.22 -19.61 -10.37
N THR A 68 -2.32 -20.18 -9.87
CA THR A 68 -2.42 -21.63 -9.65
C THR A 68 -2.29 -22.41 -10.96
N SER A 69 -2.80 -21.87 -12.07
CA SER A 69 -2.67 -22.50 -13.39
C SER A 69 -1.23 -22.53 -13.92
N LEU A 70 -0.36 -21.65 -13.42
CA LEU A 70 1.04 -21.54 -13.82
C LEU A 70 1.98 -22.41 -12.99
N ASN A 71 1.46 -23.17 -12.01
CA ASN A 71 2.24 -24.05 -11.13
C ASN A 71 3.41 -23.33 -10.43
N VAL A 72 3.16 -22.13 -9.90
CA VAL A 72 4.13 -21.36 -9.12
C VAL A 72 4.44 -22.02 -7.77
N ASP A 73 5.59 -21.70 -7.20
CA ASP A 73 6.08 -22.29 -5.94
C ASP A 73 5.70 -21.47 -4.71
N ALA A 74 5.47 -20.17 -4.88
CA ALA A 74 4.88 -19.32 -3.86
C ALA A 74 4.00 -18.25 -4.49
N MET A 75 2.95 -17.88 -3.75
CA MET A 75 2.00 -16.88 -4.16
C MET A 75 2.49 -15.49 -3.73
N PRO A 76 2.57 -14.49 -4.63
CA PRO A 76 2.96 -13.13 -4.25
C PRO A 76 1.86 -12.46 -3.42
N PRO A 77 2.21 -11.48 -2.57
CA PRO A 77 1.21 -10.70 -1.85
C PRO A 77 0.36 -9.85 -2.83
N LEU A 78 -0.91 -9.64 -2.50
CA LEU A 78 -1.79 -8.72 -3.25
C LEU A 78 -1.39 -7.24 -3.12
N LEU A 79 -0.43 -6.95 -2.23
CA LEU A 79 0.07 -5.59 -1.94
C LEU A 79 0.71 -4.88 -3.15
N ASN A 80 0.99 -5.62 -4.22
CA ASN A 80 1.49 -5.07 -5.47
C ASN A 80 0.41 -4.28 -6.26
N ILE A 81 -0.87 -4.44 -5.93
CA ILE A 81 -1.96 -3.60 -6.44
C ILE A 81 -2.48 -2.74 -5.29
N TRP A 82 -2.22 -1.44 -5.39
CA TRP A 82 -2.55 -0.50 -4.32
C TRP A 82 -4.05 -0.22 -4.25
N PRO A 83 -4.64 -0.15 -3.04
CA PRO A 83 -6.06 0.08 -2.89
C PRO A 83 -6.46 1.52 -3.27
N GLY A 84 -7.14 1.67 -4.41
CA GLY A 84 -7.58 2.97 -4.93
C GLY A 84 -8.48 3.73 -3.96
N LYS A 85 -9.35 3.02 -3.23
CA LYS A 85 -10.21 3.64 -2.22
C LYS A 85 -9.43 4.24 -1.04
N LEU A 86 -8.31 3.64 -0.65
CA LEU A 86 -7.44 4.19 0.41
C LEU A 86 -6.76 5.47 -0.07
N LEU A 87 -6.29 5.47 -1.33
CA LEU A 87 -5.71 6.66 -1.97
C LEU A 87 -6.73 7.81 -2.06
N ASP A 88 -7.99 7.49 -2.38
CA ASP A 88 -9.09 8.46 -2.39
C ASP A 88 -9.34 9.06 -1.02
N ILE A 89 -9.42 8.22 0.03
CA ILE A 89 -9.69 8.67 1.41
C ILE A 89 -8.60 9.64 1.89
N LEU A 90 -7.34 9.34 1.60
CA LEU A 90 -6.21 10.19 2.00
C LEU A 90 -6.02 11.40 1.09
N GLY A 91 -6.67 11.42 -0.08
CA GLY A 91 -6.45 12.43 -1.11
C GLY A 91 -4.99 12.44 -1.58
N ALA A 92 -4.47 11.26 -1.94
CA ALA A 92 -3.09 11.11 -2.38
C ALA A 92 -2.79 11.94 -3.63
N LYS A 93 -1.64 12.63 -3.62
CA LYS A 93 -1.16 13.50 -4.71
C LYS A 93 0.11 13.00 -5.40
N VAL A 94 0.68 11.91 -4.88
CA VAL A 94 1.92 11.29 -5.37
C VAL A 94 1.71 10.40 -6.60
N PHE A 95 0.47 9.99 -6.86
CA PHE A 95 0.12 9.10 -7.97
C PHE A 95 -1.11 9.62 -8.72
N LYS A 96 -1.23 9.27 -9.99
CA LYS A 96 -2.52 9.21 -10.71
C LYS A 96 -2.90 7.75 -10.86
N TRP A 97 -4.18 7.44 -10.71
CA TRP A 97 -4.65 6.05 -10.79
C TRP A 97 -6.00 5.92 -11.47
N PRO A 98 -6.28 4.76 -12.08
CA PRO A 98 -7.54 4.51 -12.76
C PRO A 98 -8.71 4.59 -11.77
N GLY A 99 -9.72 5.40 -12.12
CA GLY A 99 -10.92 5.56 -11.30
C GLY A 99 -10.79 6.45 -10.05
N ALA A 100 -9.67 7.18 -9.87
CA ALA A 100 -9.50 8.10 -8.75
C ALA A 100 -10.70 9.05 -8.55
N ALA A 101 -11.08 9.31 -7.30
CA ALA A 101 -12.17 10.20 -6.97
C ALA A 101 -11.89 11.65 -7.39
N ASN A 102 -10.63 12.10 -7.26
CA ASN A 102 -10.19 13.42 -7.71
C ASN A 102 -9.83 13.41 -9.21
N GLU A 103 -10.50 14.25 -9.99
CA GLU A 103 -10.34 14.28 -11.45
C GLU A 103 -8.93 14.64 -11.91
N ASN A 104 -8.21 15.46 -11.13
CA ASN A 104 -6.82 15.84 -11.45
C ASN A 104 -5.85 14.65 -11.39
N TYR A 105 -6.21 13.61 -10.64
CA TYR A 105 -5.42 12.41 -10.42
C TYR A 105 -6.06 11.16 -11.05
N ARG A 106 -7.19 11.30 -11.76
CA ARG A 106 -7.89 10.19 -12.40
C ARG A 106 -7.25 9.83 -13.72
N LEU A 107 -6.96 8.55 -13.90
CA LEU A 107 -6.65 7.94 -15.19
C LEU A 107 -7.87 7.16 -15.71
N GLU A 108 -7.85 6.84 -17.00
CA GLU A 108 -8.83 5.94 -17.61
C GLU A 108 -8.73 4.53 -17.02
N ASP A 109 -9.86 3.80 -16.99
CA ASP A 109 -10.04 2.57 -16.20
C ASP A 109 -9.04 1.43 -16.54
N HIS A 110 -8.47 1.41 -17.74
CA HIS A 110 -7.50 0.39 -18.20
C HIS A 110 -6.03 0.83 -18.16
N ILE A 111 -5.76 2.08 -17.77
CA ILE A 111 -4.40 2.61 -17.68
C ILE A 111 -3.83 2.27 -16.28
N PRO A 112 -2.62 1.69 -16.18
CA PRO A 112 -2.00 1.43 -14.89
C PRO A 112 -1.69 2.76 -14.17
N PHE A 113 -1.58 2.72 -12.84
CA PHE A 113 -1.23 3.91 -12.08
C PHE A 113 0.14 4.48 -12.49
N GLN A 114 0.31 5.79 -12.29
CA GLN A 114 1.52 6.52 -12.64
C GLN A 114 1.97 7.38 -11.47
N PHE A 115 3.27 7.36 -11.18
CA PHE A 115 3.89 8.30 -10.25
C PHE A 115 3.91 9.71 -10.85
N VAL A 116 3.39 10.68 -10.10
CA VAL A 116 3.36 12.11 -10.46
C VAL A 116 3.84 12.94 -9.28
N GLU A 117 5.05 12.63 -8.83
CA GLU A 117 5.67 13.30 -7.69
C GLU A 117 5.81 14.81 -7.94
N GLY A 118 5.57 15.58 -6.88
CA GLY A 118 5.80 17.02 -6.86
C GLY A 118 7.16 17.38 -6.25
N GLU A 119 7.46 18.68 -6.24
CA GLU A 119 8.59 19.22 -5.47
C GLU A 119 8.22 19.22 -3.97
N TYR A 120 8.68 18.21 -3.23
CA TYR A 120 8.38 18.04 -1.81
C TYR A 120 9.46 18.59 -0.86
N LEU A 121 10.61 18.99 -1.39
CA LEU A 121 11.70 19.67 -0.68
C LEU A 121 12.24 20.76 -1.59
N LYS A 122 12.14 22.02 -1.18
CA LYS A 122 12.70 23.14 -1.92
C LYS A 122 14.15 23.41 -1.54
N ALA A 123 14.89 24.11 -2.40
CA ALA A 123 16.29 24.43 -2.17
C ALA A 123 16.53 25.22 -0.87
N GLU A 124 15.61 26.13 -0.53
CA GLU A 124 15.65 26.92 0.70
C GLU A 124 15.27 26.12 1.96
N GLU A 125 14.65 24.95 1.81
CA GLU A 125 14.12 24.13 2.92
C GLU A 125 15.13 23.09 3.43
N TYR A 126 16.29 22.94 2.80
CA TYR A 126 17.33 22.01 3.26
C TYR A 126 17.80 22.28 4.69
N GLY A 127 17.86 23.57 5.09
CA GLY A 127 18.18 23.94 6.47
C GLY A 127 17.17 23.38 7.48
N GLU A 128 15.87 23.58 7.22
CA GLU A 128 14.79 23.04 8.06
C GLU A 128 14.85 21.50 8.13
N LEU A 129 15.10 20.83 6.99
CA LEU A 129 15.22 19.38 6.93
C LEU A 129 16.39 18.86 7.77
N PHE A 130 17.55 19.51 7.73
CA PHE A 130 18.72 19.06 8.48
C PHE A 130 18.62 19.33 9.98
N GLU A 131 17.92 20.40 10.36
CA GLU A 131 17.70 20.74 11.77
C GLU A 131 16.75 19.77 12.46
N ASP A 132 15.60 19.48 11.85
CA ASP A 132 14.61 18.52 12.39
C ASP A 132 13.91 17.75 11.25
N PRO A 133 14.50 16.62 10.80
CA PRO A 133 13.92 15.82 9.72
C PRO A 133 12.51 15.32 10.02
N THR A 134 12.21 15.03 11.30
CA THR A 134 10.91 14.51 11.70
C THR A 134 9.84 15.58 11.59
N SER A 135 10.11 16.76 12.15
CA SER A 135 9.23 17.92 12.06
C SER A 135 9.02 18.35 10.61
N PHE A 136 10.08 18.32 9.78
CA PHE A 136 9.98 18.62 8.36
C PHE A 136 9.04 17.65 7.62
N VAL A 137 9.19 16.33 7.83
CA VAL A 137 8.31 15.33 7.20
C VAL A 137 6.87 15.52 7.63
N LEU A 138 6.62 15.69 8.93
CA LEU A 138 5.28 15.88 9.47
C LEU A 138 4.63 17.15 8.92
N ARG A 139 5.33 18.29 8.96
CA ARG A 139 4.75 19.61 8.68
C ARG A 139 4.79 20.01 7.20
N LYS A 140 5.73 19.46 6.42
CA LYS A 140 5.90 19.83 5.01
C LYS A 140 5.56 18.66 4.08
N VAL A 141 6.19 17.51 4.24
CA VAL A 141 6.06 16.40 3.27
C VAL A 141 4.66 15.79 3.28
N ILE A 142 4.15 15.37 4.45
CA ILE A 142 2.83 14.71 4.56
C ILE A 142 1.70 15.59 4.02
N PRO A 143 1.55 16.87 4.43
CA PRO A 143 0.54 17.79 3.90
C PRO A 143 0.61 18.02 2.38
N ARG A 144 1.82 17.96 1.81
CA ARG A 144 2.02 18.10 0.36
C ARG A 144 1.60 16.85 -0.40
N GLN A 145 1.79 15.67 0.19
CA GLN A 145 1.49 14.39 -0.45
C GLN A 145 0.02 13.96 -0.28
N PHE A 146 -0.66 14.36 0.78
CA PHE A 146 -2.00 13.89 1.12
C PHE A 146 -2.93 15.04 1.51
N GLU A 147 -3.98 15.24 0.73
CA GLU A 147 -4.95 16.33 0.95
C GLU A 147 -5.64 16.22 2.31
N ALA A 148 -6.04 15.01 2.70
CA ALA A 148 -6.75 14.80 3.95
C ALA A 148 -5.87 15.02 5.20
N LEU A 149 -4.55 15.02 5.00
CA LEU A 149 -3.55 15.18 6.06
C LEU A 149 -2.94 16.59 6.08
N GLN A 150 -3.52 17.55 5.36
CA GLN A 150 -3.02 18.93 5.29
C GLN A 150 -2.85 19.60 6.65
N GLY A 151 -3.72 19.30 7.63
CA GLY A 151 -3.63 19.89 8.97
C GLY A 151 -2.32 19.60 9.70
N PHE A 152 -1.53 18.59 9.28
CA PHE A 152 -0.22 18.34 9.87
C PHE A 152 0.78 19.49 9.62
N SER A 153 0.51 20.44 8.71
CA SER A 153 1.33 21.64 8.58
C SER A 153 1.35 22.51 9.84
N GLU A 154 0.30 22.39 10.66
CA GLU A 154 0.15 23.07 11.95
C GLU A 154 0.62 22.20 13.13
N PHE A 155 1.16 21.00 12.86
CA PHE A 155 1.72 20.15 13.90
C PHE A 155 2.85 20.87 14.63
N PRO A 156 2.94 20.79 15.97
CA PRO A 156 4.00 21.45 16.72
C PRO A 156 5.36 20.93 16.31
N GLU A 157 6.39 21.77 16.46
CA GLU A 157 7.77 21.34 16.24
C GLU A 157 8.09 20.13 17.10
N PHE A 158 8.62 19.09 16.46
CA PHE A 158 8.81 17.82 17.12
C PHE A 158 9.75 17.95 18.32
N SER A 159 10.79 18.77 18.20
CA SER A 159 11.70 19.13 19.29
C SER A 159 10.99 19.65 20.56
N THR A 160 9.89 20.41 20.42
CA THR A 160 9.15 20.97 21.57
C THR A 160 8.46 19.90 22.41
N LEU A 161 8.12 18.76 21.80
CA LEU A 161 7.47 17.62 22.46
C LEU A 161 8.43 16.86 23.38
N GLY A 162 9.74 17.06 23.25
CA GLY A 162 10.76 16.48 24.15
C GLY A 162 10.73 17.06 25.56
N SER A 163 10.06 18.20 25.77
CA SER A 163 9.91 18.81 27.10
C SER A 163 8.54 18.47 27.71
N GLY A 164 8.52 18.18 29.02
CA GLY A 164 7.28 17.85 29.73
C GLY A 164 6.23 18.98 29.71
N LEU A 165 6.65 20.24 29.67
CA LEU A 165 5.74 21.38 29.49
C LEU A 165 5.30 21.55 28.03
N GLY A 166 6.20 21.34 27.07
CA GLY A 166 5.87 21.46 25.65
C GLY A 166 4.80 20.48 25.22
N ILE A 167 4.90 19.21 25.63
CA ILE A 167 3.87 18.21 25.31
C ILE A 167 2.51 18.52 25.95
N LEU A 168 2.51 19.07 27.18
CA LEU A 168 1.29 19.40 27.93
C LEU A 168 0.41 20.43 27.22
N PHE A 169 1.01 21.39 26.52
CA PHE A 169 0.27 22.45 25.83
C PHE A 169 0.14 22.20 24.32
N SER A 170 1.19 21.70 23.67
CA SER A 170 1.28 21.68 22.20
C SER A 170 0.34 20.66 21.57
N LEU A 171 0.19 19.46 22.15
CA LEU A 171 -0.71 18.43 21.60
C LEU A 171 -2.19 18.79 21.81
N PRO A 172 -2.64 19.26 23.00
CA PRO A 172 -4.00 19.75 23.14
C PRO A 172 -4.31 20.94 22.23
N ALA A 173 -3.37 21.88 22.08
CA ALA A 173 -3.52 23.02 21.17
C ALA A 173 -3.66 22.57 19.71
N PHE A 174 -2.82 21.62 19.26
CA PHE A 174 -2.96 21.04 17.93
C PHE A 174 -4.32 20.35 17.74
N ASN A 175 -4.79 19.63 18.76
CA ASN A 175 -6.02 18.85 18.70
C ASN A 175 -7.31 19.69 18.54
N ILE A 176 -7.29 20.96 18.97
CA ILE A 176 -8.43 21.88 18.81
C ILE A 176 -8.45 22.60 17.45
N LEU A 177 -7.38 22.49 16.66
CA LEU A 177 -7.31 23.14 15.35
C LEU A 177 -8.31 22.52 14.37
N PRO A 178 -8.96 23.31 13.50
CA PRO A 178 -9.93 22.80 12.53
C PRO A 178 -9.36 21.71 11.60
N GLY A 179 -8.08 21.83 11.23
CA GLY A 179 -7.38 20.86 10.39
C GLY A 179 -7.32 19.46 11.02
N THR A 180 -7.24 19.38 12.35
CA THR A 180 -7.11 18.12 13.09
C THR A 180 -8.40 17.29 13.07
N LYS A 181 -9.56 17.92 12.94
CA LYS A 181 -10.83 17.20 12.76
C LYS A 181 -10.81 16.40 11.45
N LYS A 182 -10.40 17.01 10.34
CA LYS A 182 -10.31 16.34 9.03
C LYS A 182 -9.30 15.19 9.05
N ILE A 183 -8.15 15.38 9.70
CA ILE A 183 -7.14 14.32 9.86
C ILE A 183 -7.77 13.10 10.55
N LYS A 184 -8.47 13.30 11.67
CA LYS A 184 -9.07 12.20 12.43
C LYS A 184 -10.12 11.45 11.61
N GLU A 185 -11.00 12.17 10.93
CA GLU A 185 -12.04 11.57 10.09
C GLU A 185 -11.42 10.74 8.95
N ALA A 186 -10.39 11.27 8.29
CA ALA A 186 -9.69 10.58 7.23
C ALA A 186 -8.93 9.33 7.71
N LEU A 187 -8.18 9.45 8.82
CA LEU A 187 -7.45 8.32 9.40
C LEU A 187 -8.39 7.23 9.92
N GLN A 188 -9.54 7.59 10.47
CA GLN A 188 -10.57 6.63 10.88
C GLN A 188 -11.11 5.86 9.67
N ALA A 189 -11.56 6.56 8.63
CA ALA A 189 -12.08 5.94 7.40
C ALA A 189 -11.01 5.09 6.69
N ALA A 190 -9.76 5.57 6.66
CA ALA A 190 -8.63 4.85 6.10
C ALA A 190 -8.36 3.56 6.87
N SER A 191 -8.39 3.61 8.20
CA SER A 191 -8.17 2.45 9.07
C SER A 191 -9.24 1.39 8.89
N GLU A 192 -10.52 1.78 8.85
CA GLU A 192 -11.64 0.88 8.61
C GLU A 192 -11.51 0.14 7.27
N TYR A 193 -11.19 0.88 6.20
CA TYR A 193 -10.96 0.29 4.89
C TYR A 193 -9.71 -0.60 4.87
N PHE A 194 -8.61 -0.15 5.49
CA PHE A 194 -7.36 -0.91 5.53
C PHE A 194 -7.51 -2.24 6.27
N MET A 195 -8.31 -2.28 7.34
CA MET A 195 -8.64 -3.52 8.04
C MET A 195 -9.41 -4.51 7.15
N LYS A 196 -10.36 -4.02 6.34
CA LYS A 196 -11.04 -4.84 5.34
C LYS A 196 -10.03 -5.40 4.33
N TYR A 197 -9.18 -4.53 3.77
CA TYR A 197 -8.18 -4.89 2.77
C TYR A 197 -7.17 -5.94 3.29
N ILE A 198 -6.66 -5.76 4.51
CA ILE A 198 -5.77 -6.75 5.17
C ILE A 198 -6.51 -8.07 5.39
N SER A 199 -7.76 -8.05 5.85
CA SER A 199 -8.53 -9.27 6.09
C SER A 199 -8.66 -10.12 4.82
N THR A 200 -9.02 -9.50 3.69
CA THR A 200 -9.11 -10.18 2.39
C THR A 200 -7.75 -10.70 1.93
N THR A 201 -6.69 -9.91 2.09
CA THR A 201 -5.32 -10.33 1.75
C THR A 201 -4.85 -11.52 2.59
N ASN A 202 -5.17 -11.54 3.89
CA ASN A 202 -4.81 -12.65 4.79
C ASN A 202 -5.56 -13.94 4.44
N ASN A 203 -6.84 -13.83 4.05
CA ASN A 203 -7.60 -15.00 3.60
C ASN A 203 -7.03 -15.57 2.30
N TYR A 204 -6.58 -14.71 1.39
CA TYR A 204 -5.90 -15.10 0.16
C TYR A 204 -4.58 -15.85 0.42
N VAL A 205 -3.74 -15.38 1.34
CA VAL A 205 -2.46 -16.04 1.67
C VAL A 205 -2.66 -17.41 2.36
N ARG A 206 -3.82 -17.63 2.99
CA ARG A 206 -4.16 -18.88 3.68
C ARG A 206 -4.82 -19.94 2.78
N ALA A 207 -5.32 -19.54 1.61
CA ALA A 207 -6.02 -20.41 0.66
C ALA A 207 -5.02 -21.16 -0.24
#